data_AF-A0A8T9S3V6-F1
#
_entry.id   AF-A0A8T9S3V6-F1
#
_cell.length_a   1.000
_cell.length_b   1.000
_cell.length_c   1.000
_cell.angle_alpha   90.00
_cell.angle_beta   90.00
_cell.angle_gamma   90.00
#
_symmetry.space_group_name_H-M   'P 1'
#
loop_
_entity.id
_entity.type
_entity.pdbx_description
1 polymer ?
#
loop_
_entity_poly.entity_id
_entity_poly.type
_entity_poly.pdbx_seq_one_letter_code
_entity_poly.pdbx_strand_id
1 'polypeptide(L)'
;MSLPNDFAASDAVPPRLHLDGQVLLPGVEGTAAAAGDNTVLLATDVDLSAQAAWAAAGFVVVPGLAPAQQAQLQAGLAELLREALRHAGCDVASDFDISQYHRAIGDDPARHLAVIAQTKAYEMAQLPVAPALLEALVSQACGQPVRAHNPNVQEAVFHLRIVRPHHADQNPLHRDAWLPRYRHALNIYLPVAGSTAQSALALVPGSHHWPESAVERTAGGAIYYGVPYTVPGVLRPARPLELIRPNPGPDEVLVFSPYLLHGGAANLNPDATRVSLEMRFWRA
;
A
#
# COMPACT_ATOMS: atom_id res chain seq x y z
N MET A 1 -27.50 -37.32 5.86
CA MET A 1 -27.29 -37.25 4.40
C MET A 1 -26.36 -36.08 4.14
N SER A 2 -25.12 -36.38 3.78
CA SER A 2 -24.03 -35.42 3.58
C SER A 2 -24.27 -34.55 2.35
N LEU A 3 -23.95 -33.26 2.47
CA LEU A 3 -23.81 -32.35 1.34
C LEU A 3 -22.53 -32.72 0.54
N PRO A 4 -22.51 -32.52 -0.79
CA PRO A 4 -21.36 -32.89 -1.60
C PRO A 4 -20.16 -31.98 -1.30
N ASN A 5 -19.04 -32.63 -0.99
CA ASN A 5 -17.71 -32.05 -0.93
C ASN A 5 -17.15 -32.07 -2.36
N ASP A 6 -17.34 -31.00 -3.13
CA ASP A 6 -16.70 -30.83 -4.45
C ASP A 6 -15.78 -29.61 -4.43
N PHE A 7 -14.64 -29.78 -3.77
CA PHE A 7 -13.40 -29.10 -4.16
C PHE A 7 -12.43 -30.17 -4.65
N ALA A 8 -12.77 -30.77 -5.79
CA ALA A 8 -11.78 -31.49 -6.57
C ALA A 8 -10.72 -30.47 -7.03
N ALA A 9 -9.47 -30.68 -6.64
CA ALA A 9 -8.33 -29.96 -7.18
C ALA A 9 -8.27 -30.22 -8.70
N SER A 10 -8.86 -29.33 -9.49
CA SER A 10 -8.73 -29.39 -10.94
C SER A 10 -7.30 -28.96 -11.32
N ASP A 11 -6.70 -29.66 -12.28
CA ASP A 11 -5.52 -29.23 -13.06
C ASP A 11 -5.79 -27.95 -13.90
N ALA A 12 -6.68 -27.08 -13.44
CA ALA A 12 -6.98 -25.82 -14.08
C ALA A 12 -5.74 -24.94 -14.04
N VAL A 13 -5.47 -24.30 -15.18
CA VAL A 13 -4.50 -23.21 -15.28
C VAL A 13 -4.74 -22.26 -14.12
N PRO A 14 -3.73 -21.95 -13.28
CA PRO A 14 -3.93 -21.12 -12.11
C PRO A 14 -4.56 -19.78 -12.55
N PRO A 15 -5.55 -19.27 -11.80
CA PRO A 15 -6.25 -18.05 -12.18
C PRO A 15 -5.24 -16.91 -12.38
N ARG A 16 -5.32 -16.25 -13.53
CA ARG A 16 -4.37 -15.21 -13.92
C ARG A 16 -4.66 -13.92 -13.17
N LEU A 17 -3.60 -13.22 -12.81
CA LEU A 17 -3.68 -11.89 -12.21
C LEU A 17 -3.59 -10.86 -13.32
N HIS A 18 -4.59 -9.99 -13.45
CA HIS A 18 -4.64 -8.97 -14.49
C HIS A 18 -4.55 -7.56 -13.90
N LEU A 19 -3.63 -6.75 -14.43
CA LEU A 19 -3.53 -5.31 -14.14
C LEU A 19 -3.39 -4.57 -15.47
N ASP A 20 -4.26 -3.58 -15.70
CA ASP A 20 -4.28 -2.81 -16.95
C ASP A 20 -4.39 -3.70 -18.21
N GLY A 21 -5.14 -4.81 -18.10
CA GLY A 21 -5.31 -5.80 -19.17
C GLY A 21 -4.13 -6.75 -19.38
N GLN A 22 -3.03 -6.60 -18.62
CA GLN A 22 -1.83 -7.43 -18.73
C GLN A 22 -1.80 -8.53 -17.67
N VAL A 23 -1.35 -9.72 -18.06
CA VAL A 23 -1.11 -10.83 -17.12
C VAL A 23 0.14 -10.50 -16.31
N LEU A 24 -0.01 -10.35 -15.00
CA LEU A 24 1.12 -10.23 -14.10
C LEU A 24 1.68 -11.62 -13.80
N LEU A 25 3.01 -11.74 -13.87
CA LEU A 25 3.70 -12.99 -13.55
C LEU A 25 3.70 -13.23 -12.04
N PRO A 26 3.53 -14.48 -11.59
CA PRO A 26 3.77 -14.83 -10.19
C PRO A 26 5.26 -14.64 -9.88
N GLY A 27 5.55 -13.89 -8.82
CA GLY A 27 6.91 -13.69 -8.31
C GLY A 27 6.99 -13.79 -6.78
N VAL A 28 5.90 -14.22 -6.13
CA VAL A 28 5.79 -14.34 -4.68
C VAL A 28 6.23 -15.73 -4.26
N GLU A 29 7.19 -15.78 -3.35
CA GLU A 29 7.75 -16.99 -2.77
C GLU A 29 7.59 -16.98 -1.25
N GLY A 30 7.42 -18.15 -0.65
CA GLY A 30 7.32 -18.34 0.78
C GLY A 30 6.51 -19.58 1.13
N THR A 31 6.57 -20.00 2.39
CA THR A 31 5.76 -21.11 2.90
C THR A 31 4.28 -20.75 2.78
N ALA A 32 3.50 -21.55 2.07
CA ALA A 32 2.06 -21.35 1.99
C ALA A 32 1.42 -21.44 3.39
N ALA A 33 0.49 -20.53 3.67
CA ALA A 33 -0.40 -20.67 4.82
C ALA A 33 -1.24 -21.93 4.65
N ALA A 34 -1.71 -22.50 5.76
CA ALA A 34 -2.83 -23.43 5.68
C ALA A 34 -4.00 -22.75 4.94
N ALA A 35 -4.79 -23.53 4.20
CA ALA A 35 -5.96 -23.01 3.48
C ALA A 35 -6.79 -22.15 4.43
N GLY A 36 -7.06 -20.91 4.03
CA GLY A 36 -7.80 -19.98 4.86
C GLY A 36 -9.21 -20.48 5.12
N ASP A 37 -9.72 -20.21 6.32
CA ASP A 37 -11.11 -20.53 6.66
C ASP A 37 -12.08 -19.71 5.79
N ASN A 38 -13.35 -20.12 5.75
CA ASN A 38 -14.41 -19.36 5.08
C ASN A 38 -14.86 -18.09 5.84
N THR A 39 -13.92 -17.45 6.54
CA THR A 39 -14.14 -16.32 7.43
C THR A 39 -13.66 -15.03 6.75
N VAL A 40 -14.49 -13.99 6.80
CA VAL A 40 -14.13 -12.64 6.34
C VAL A 40 -13.47 -11.91 7.52
N LEU A 41 -12.19 -11.56 7.40
CA LEU A 41 -11.45 -10.90 8.49
C LEU A 41 -12.12 -9.61 8.97
N LEU A 42 -12.65 -8.81 8.05
CA LEU A 42 -13.31 -7.55 8.39
C LEU A 42 -14.59 -7.77 9.22
N ALA A 43 -15.26 -8.92 9.08
CA ALA A 43 -16.50 -9.20 9.80
C ALA A 43 -16.32 -9.40 11.31
N THR A 44 -15.09 -9.66 11.77
CA THR A 44 -14.76 -9.80 13.19
C THR A 44 -14.05 -8.58 13.77
N ASP A 45 -13.72 -7.61 12.93
CA ASP A 45 -12.89 -6.47 13.27
C ASP A 45 -13.69 -5.16 13.20
N VAL A 46 -13.15 -4.06 13.76
CA VAL A 46 -13.73 -2.73 13.57
C VAL A 46 -13.60 -2.31 12.10
N ASP A 47 -14.73 -2.24 11.41
CA ASP A 47 -14.82 -1.65 10.08
C ASP A 47 -15.06 -0.14 10.16
N LEU A 48 -13.99 0.63 9.99
CA LEU A 48 -14.07 2.08 9.97
C LEU A 48 -14.75 2.65 8.70
N SER A 49 -14.94 1.83 7.67
CA SER A 49 -15.61 2.23 6.43
C SER A 49 -17.10 1.92 6.40
N ALA A 50 -17.63 1.16 7.37
CA ALA A 50 -18.97 0.57 7.31
C ALA A 50 -20.12 1.55 7.03
N GLN A 51 -20.00 2.81 7.45
CA GLN A 51 -21.02 3.85 7.25
C GLN A 51 -20.73 4.76 6.05
N ALA A 52 -19.58 4.61 5.41
CA ALA A 52 -19.18 5.46 4.30
C ALA A 52 -19.84 5.00 3.00
N ALA A 53 -20.13 5.95 2.09
CA ALA A 53 -20.74 5.65 0.79
C ALA A 53 -19.91 4.69 -0.08
N TRP A 54 -18.61 4.59 0.20
CA TRP A 54 -17.65 3.75 -0.50
C TRP A 54 -17.38 2.41 0.19
N ALA A 55 -18.09 2.07 1.28
CA ALA A 55 -17.90 0.83 2.05
C ALA A 55 -17.92 -0.42 1.17
N ALA A 56 -18.79 -0.47 0.15
CA ALA A 56 -18.90 -1.61 -0.76
C ALA A 56 -17.63 -1.80 -1.62
N ALA A 57 -17.00 -0.69 -2.07
CA ALA A 57 -15.78 -0.73 -2.85
C ALA A 57 -14.53 -0.93 -1.98
N GLY A 58 -14.58 -0.47 -0.73
CA GLY A 58 -13.48 -0.54 0.25
C GLY A 58 -12.46 0.58 0.13
N PHE A 59 -12.62 1.49 -0.83
CA PHE A 59 -11.75 2.64 -1.02
C PHE A 59 -12.49 3.84 -1.62
N VAL A 60 -11.90 5.03 -1.49
CA VAL A 60 -12.35 6.26 -2.13
C VAL A 60 -11.16 7.17 -2.45
N VAL A 61 -11.24 7.94 -3.52
CA VAL A 61 -10.35 9.08 -3.77
C VAL A 61 -11.07 10.35 -3.32
N VAL A 62 -10.44 11.11 -2.42
CA VAL A 62 -10.99 12.36 -1.87
C VAL A 62 -10.04 13.52 -2.15
N PRO A 63 -10.54 14.78 -2.17
CA PRO A 63 -9.68 15.95 -2.17
C PRO A 63 -8.69 15.92 -0.99
N GLY A 64 -7.48 16.41 -1.24
CA GLY A 64 -6.40 16.53 -0.27
C GLY A 64 -6.60 17.70 0.70
N LEU A 65 -5.49 18.15 1.28
CA LEU A 65 -5.49 19.30 2.19
C LEU A 65 -5.75 20.61 1.44
N ALA A 66 -5.96 21.70 2.19
CA ALA A 66 -6.02 23.02 1.58
C ALA A 66 -4.70 23.33 0.82
N PRO A 67 -4.72 24.09 -0.29
CA PRO A 67 -3.56 24.19 -1.19
C PRO A 67 -2.22 24.54 -0.52
N ALA A 68 -2.22 25.48 0.43
CA ALA A 68 -1.00 25.85 1.16
C ALA A 68 -0.47 24.70 2.05
N GLN A 69 -1.36 23.95 2.70
CA GLN A 69 -1.00 22.80 3.55
C GLN A 69 -0.55 21.61 2.70
N GLN A 70 -1.20 21.38 1.56
CA GLN A 70 -0.82 20.34 0.60
C GLN A 70 0.59 20.62 0.04
N ALA A 71 0.86 21.86 -0.38
CA ALA A 71 2.18 22.27 -0.85
C ALA A 71 3.26 22.14 0.25
N GLN A 72 2.94 22.54 1.49
CA GLN A 72 3.84 22.35 2.64
C GLN A 72 4.13 20.86 2.89
N LEU A 73 3.11 20.01 2.87
CA LEU A 73 3.24 18.58 3.04
C LEU A 73 4.16 17.98 1.96
N GLN A 74 3.86 18.22 0.69
CA GLN A 74 4.66 17.70 -0.43
C GLN A 74 6.11 18.17 -0.39
N ALA A 75 6.34 19.47 -0.16
CA ALA A 75 7.68 20.03 -0.08
C ALA A 75 8.51 19.43 1.07
N GLY A 76 7.91 19.29 2.26
CA GLY A 76 8.60 18.70 3.40
C GLY A 76 8.86 17.19 3.23
N LEU A 77 7.94 16.44 2.64
CA LEU A 77 8.17 15.02 2.35
C LEU A 77 9.25 14.82 1.29
N ALA A 78 9.31 15.72 0.29
CA ALA A 78 10.40 15.73 -0.68
C ALA A 78 11.75 16.00 0.00
N GLU A 79 11.79 16.92 0.97
CA GLU A 79 13.02 17.20 1.72
C GLU A 79 13.46 15.99 2.57
N LEU A 80 12.55 15.31 3.26
CA LEU A 80 12.89 14.08 4.00
C LEU A 80 13.53 13.01 3.10
N LEU A 81 13.08 12.90 1.84
CA LEU A 81 13.68 11.99 0.87
C LEU A 81 15.06 12.47 0.39
N ARG A 82 15.25 13.78 0.18
CA ARG A 82 16.58 14.33 -0.14
C ARG A 82 17.56 14.13 1.01
N GLU A 83 17.13 14.30 2.25
CA GLU A 83 17.93 13.99 3.43
C GLU A 83 18.32 12.51 3.47
N ALA A 84 17.38 11.60 3.22
CA ALA A 84 17.67 10.18 3.19
C ALA A 84 18.66 9.79 2.08
N LEU A 85 18.55 10.42 0.90
CA LEU A 85 19.51 10.30 -0.20
C LEU A 85 20.92 10.78 0.20
N ARG A 86 21.01 11.96 0.82
CA ARG A 86 22.29 12.51 1.33
C ARG A 86 22.92 11.62 2.39
N HIS A 87 22.11 11.08 3.31
CA HIS A 87 22.58 10.13 4.32
C HIS A 87 23.08 8.81 3.70
N ALA A 88 22.48 8.37 2.60
CA ALA A 88 22.94 7.22 1.82
C ALA A 88 24.16 7.53 0.92
N GLY A 89 24.76 8.72 1.04
CA GLY A 89 25.97 9.11 0.30
C GLY A 89 25.71 9.65 -1.11
N CYS A 90 24.46 9.99 -1.46
CA CYS A 90 24.16 10.65 -2.72
C CYS A 90 24.45 12.15 -2.61
N ASP A 91 25.17 12.71 -3.58
CA ASP A 91 25.33 14.17 -3.73
C ASP A 91 24.14 14.74 -4.51
N VAL A 92 23.09 15.14 -3.78
CA VAL A 92 21.89 15.75 -4.35
C VAL A 92 21.70 17.17 -3.83
N ALA A 93 21.38 18.09 -4.74
CA ALA A 93 21.09 19.48 -4.40
C ALA A 93 19.78 19.62 -3.60
N SER A 94 19.61 20.75 -2.91
CA SER A 94 18.41 21.04 -2.12
C SER A 94 17.13 21.17 -2.95
N ASP A 95 17.26 21.49 -4.24
CA ASP A 95 16.17 21.57 -5.20
C ASP A 95 16.04 20.32 -6.09
N PHE A 96 16.77 19.25 -5.80
CA PHE A 96 16.73 18.01 -6.56
C PHE A 96 15.28 17.51 -6.71
N ASP A 97 14.88 17.18 -7.95
CA ASP A 97 13.57 16.59 -8.22
C ASP A 97 13.56 15.13 -7.77
N ILE A 98 12.79 14.84 -6.71
CA ILE A 98 12.66 13.49 -6.16
C ILE A 98 11.99 12.51 -7.13
N SER A 99 11.29 12.96 -8.18
CA SER A 99 10.84 12.08 -9.26
C SER A 99 12.03 11.42 -9.99
N GLN A 100 13.20 12.05 -9.95
CA GLN A 100 14.44 11.58 -10.54
C GLN A 100 15.30 10.75 -9.57
N TYR A 101 14.75 10.35 -8.42
CA TYR A 101 15.41 9.52 -7.40
C TYR A 101 16.20 8.34 -7.98
N HIS A 102 15.66 7.65 -8.99
CA HIS A 102 16.30 6.49 -9.62
C HIS A 102 17.64 6.85 -10.29
N ARG A 103 17.83 8.09 -10.76
CA ARG A 103 19.10 8.56 -11.33
C ARG A 103 20.16 8.80 -10.27
N ALA A 104 19.77 9.29 -9.09
CA ALA A 104 20.70 9.49 -7.98
C ALA A 104 21.19 8.15 -7.38
N ILE A 105 20.31 7.15 -7.36
CA ILE A 105 20.65 5.79 -6.93
C ILE A 105 21.43 5.03 -8.00
N GLY A 106 21.05 5.15 -9.27
CA GLY A 106 21.55 4.29 -10.35
C GLY A 106 21.18 2.82 -10.11
N ASP A 107 22.07 1.92 -10.52
CA ASP A 107 21.92 0.46 -10.37
C ASP A 107 22.50 -0.07 -9.04
N ASP A 108 22.53 0.75 -7.98
CA ASP A 108 23.08 0.40 -6.66
C ASP A 108 21.97 -0.08 -5.70
N PRO A 109 21.69 -1.39 -5.59
CA PRO A 109 20.64 -1.90 -4.72
C PRO A 109 20.94 -1.69 -3.24
N ALA A 110 22.22 -1.68 -2.82
CA ALA A 110 22.59 -1.46 -1.42
C ALA A 110 22.24 -0.03 -0.99
N ARG A 111 22.51 0.95 -1.86
CA ARG A 111 22.15 2.34 -1.63
C ARG A 111 20.64 2.56 -1.64
N HIS A 112 19.92 1.92 -2.56
CA HIS A 112 18.46 1.92 -2.54
C HIS A 112 17.93 1.43 -1.19
N LEU A 113 18.40 0.26 -0.73
CA LEU A 113 18.00 -0.31 0.55
C LEU A 113 18.36 0.58 1.75
N ALA A 114 19.48 1.30 1.70
CA ALA A 114 19.87 2.26 2.75
C ALA A 114 18.89 3.44 2.85
N VAL A 115 18.36 3.91 1.72
CA VAL A 115 17.28 4.92 1.72
C VAL A 115 15.99 4.30 2.24
N ILE A 116 15.59 3.12 1.73
CA ILE A 116 14.36 2.44 2.18
C ILE A 116 14.39 2.17 3.69
N ALA A 117 15.54 1.83 4.25
CA ALA A 117 15.69 1.61 5.69
C ALA A 117 15.35 2.84 6.54
N GLN A 118 15.53 4.05 5.99
CA GLN A 118 15.14 5.31 6.63
C GLN A 118 13.68 5.66 6.33
N THR A 119 13.25 5.51 5.08
CA THR A 119 11.93 5.97 4.63
C THR A 119 10.80 5.00 5.01
N LYS A 120 11.14 3.77 5.42
CA LYS A 120 10.18 2.76 5.87
C LYS A 120 9.51 3.11 7.20
N ALA A 121 9.97 4.11 7.95
CA ALA A 121 9.28 4.62 9.14
C ALA A 121 9.88 5.96 9.56
N TYR A 122 9.07 7.01 9.57
CA TYR A 122 9.38 8.29 10.18
C TYR A 122 8.50 8.50 11.41
N GLU A 123 9.07 9.10 12.45
CA GLU A 123 8.32 9.55 13.61
C GLU A 123 7.28 10.59 13.22
N MET A 124 6.08 10.54 13.80
CA MET A 124 4.99 11.49 13.47
C MET A 124 5.41 12.96 13.64
N ALA A 125 6.34 13.26 14.56
CA ALA A 125 6.88 14.60 14.78
C ALA A 125 7.64 15.16 13.56
N GLN A 126 8.08 14.31 12.64
CA GLN A 126 8.72 14.71 11.39
C GLN A 126 7.73 14.99 10.26
N LEU A 127 6.43 14.79 10.48
CA LEU A 127 5.42 15.09 9.47
C LEU A 127 5.44 16.61 9.20
N PRO A 128 5.55 17.07 7.93
CA PRO A 128 5.70 18.49 7.64
C PRO A 128 4.49 19.38 7.96
N VAL A 129 3.37 18.77 8.35
CA VAL A 129 2.11 19.42 8.72
C VAL A 129 1.57 18.79 9.99
N ALA A 130 0.63 19.46 10.68
CA ALA A 130 0.00 18.88 11.86
C ALA A 130 -0.76 17.57 11.51
N PRO A 131 -0.53 16.45 12.23
CA PRO A 131 -1.21 15.18 11.96
C PRO A 131 -2.73 15.29 11.96
N ALA A 132 -3.28 16.17 12.81
CA ALA A 132 -4.70 16.47 12.91
C ALA A 132 -5.35 16.88 11.58
N LEU A 133 -4.59 17.44 10.63
CA LEU A 133 -5.12 17.79 9.30
C LEU A 133 -5.46 16.54 8.48
N LEU A 134 -4.58 15.53 8.49
CA LEU A 134 -4.83 14.26 7.81
C LEU A 134 -5.87 13.42 8.56
N GLU A 135 -5.87 13.46 9.90
CA GLU A 135 -6.91 12.82 10.72
C GLU A 135 -8.29 13.39 10.41
N ALA A 136 -8.43 14.71 10.27
CA ALA A 136 -9.68 15.36 9.90
C ALA A 136 -10.15 14.95 8.49
N LEU A 137 -9.23 14.93 7.51
CA LEU A 137 -9.52 14.47 6.15
C LEU A 137 -10.04 13.03 6.13
N VAL A 138 -9.36 12.10 6.82
CA VAL A 138 -9.79 10.70 6.88
C VAL A 138 -11.08 10.55 7.69
N SER A 139 -11.26 11.32 8.76
CA SER A 139 -12.49 11.33 9.55
C SER A 139 -13.69 11.75 8.70
N GLN A 140 -13.52 12.77 7.87
CA GLN A 140 -14.54 13.21 6.92
C GLN A 140 -14.83 12.13 5.88
N ALA A 141 -13.79 11.48 5.33
CA ALA A 141 -13.95 10.44 4.32
C ALA A 141 -14.72 9.22 4.85
N CYS A 142 -14.51 8.83 6.11
CA CYS A 142 -15.14 7.64 6.71
C CYS A 142 -16.37 7.94 7.57
N GLY A 143 -16.68 9.21 7.83
CA GLY A 143 -17.84 9.64 8.62
C GLY A 143 -17.70 9.48 10.13
N GLN A 144 -16.49 9.21 10.64
CA GLN A 144 -16.24 9.06 12.08
C GLN A 144 -14.83 9.54 12.48
N PRO A 145 -14.63 9.97 13.75
CA PRO A 145 -13.32 10.42 14.21
C PRO A 145 -12.26 9.30 14.18
N VAL A 146 -11.10 9.62 13.63
CA VAL A 146 -9.92 8.75 13.61
C VAL A 146 -8.66 9.48 14.08
N ARG A 147 -7.62 8.72 14.44
CA ARG A 147 -6.30 9.23 14.82
C ARG A 147 -5.16 8.43 14.19
N ALA A 148 -4.05 9.08 13.87
CA ALA A 148 -2.85 8.49 13.31
C ALA A 148 -1.93 7.91 14.41
N HIS A 149 -2.50 7.06 15.27
CA HIS A 149 -1.80 6.41 16.37
C HIS A 149 -2.25 4.97 16.49
N ASN A 150 -1.32 4.03 16.33
CA ASN A 150 -1.59 2.60 16.37
C ASN A 150 -1.84 2.12 17.81
N PRO A 151 -3.06 1.75 18.20
CA PRO A 151 -3.35 1.29 19.56
C PRO A 151 -2.76 -0.10 19.85
N ASN A 152 -2.45 -0.89 18.82
CA ASN A 152 -1.97 -2.27 18.97
C ASN A 152 -0.49 -2.33 19.37
N VAL A 153 0.30 -1.31 19.01
CA VAL A 153 1.75 -1.25 19.27
C VAL A 153 2.22 0.08 19.86
N GLN A 154 1.31 1.04 20.08
CA GLN A 154 1.61 2.37 20.62
C GLN A 154 2.61 3.18 19.76
N GLU A 155 2.49 3.05 18.44
CA GLU A 155 3.34 3.75 17.46
C GLU A 155 2.56 4.84 16.74
N ALA A 156 3.23 5.98 16.50
CA ALA A 156 2.75 7.05 15.65
C ALA A 156 3.81 7.35 14.59
N VAL A 157 3.66 6.72 13.42
CA VAL A 157 4.63 6.79 12.33
C VAL A 157 3.96 6.99 10.99
N PHE A 158 4.72 7.47 10.02
CA PHE A 158 4.34 7.49 8.61
C PHE A 158 5.45 6.90 7.74
N HIS A 159 5.12 6.57 6.49
CA HIS A 159 6.05 5.91 5.58
C HIS A 159 6.11 6.65 4.26
N LEU A 160 7.31 6.74 3.68
CA LEU A 160 7.49 7.08 2.27
C LEU A 160 7.81 5.81 1.48
N ARG A 161 6.90 5.43 0.58
CA ARG A 161 7.13 4.33 -0.36
C ARG A 161 7.75 4.87 -1.64
N ILE A 162 8.76 4.18 -2.11
CA ILE A 162 9.56 4.57 -3.28
C ILE A 162 9.60 3.37 -4.21
N VAL A 163 9.19 3.55 -5.46
CA VAL A 163 9.25 2.50 -6.49
C VAL A 163 9.92 3.09 -7.73
N ARG A 164 11.14 2.63 -8.05
CA ARG A 164 11.88 3.08 -9.23
C ARG A 164 11.22 2.55 -10.52
N PRO A 165 11.29 3.30 -11.64
CA PRO A 165 10.76 2.84 -12.91
C PRO A 165 11.44 1.53 -13.33
N HIS A 166 10.65 0.55 -13.76
CA HIS A 166 11.15 -0.75 -14.25
C HIS A 166 11.96 -1.59 -13.24
N HIS A 167 11.84 -1.31 -11.94
CA HIS A 167 12.45 -2.08 -10.87
C HIS A 167 11.39 -2.83 -10.05
N ALA A 168 11.80 -3.90 -9.39
CA ALA A 168 10.97 -4.73 -8.52
C ALA A 168 10.88 -4.20 -7.07
N ASP A 169 10.70 -2.88 -6.91
CA ASP A 169 10.67 -2.21 -5.60
C ASP A 169 9.25 -2.21 -4.96
N GLN A 170 8.24 -2.67 -5.70
CA GLN A 170 6.85 -2.72 -5.24
C GLN A 170 6.62 -3.91 -4.31
N ASN A 171 5.79 -3.70 -3.27
CA ASN A 171 5.30 -4.81 -2.45
C ASN A 171 4.54 -5.83 -3.31
N PRO A 172 4.53 -7.13 -2.92
CA PRO A 172 3.63 -8.12 -3.52
C PRO A 172 2.16 -7.71 -3.31
N LEU A 173 1.23 -8.36 -4.02
CA LEU A 173 -0.19 -8.22 -3.70
C LEU A 173 -0.44 -8.79 -2.28
N HIS A 174 -1.11 -8.03 -1.42
CA HIS A 174 -1.34 -8.40 -0.01
C HIS A 174 -2.55 -7.69 0.60
N ARG A 175 -2.90 -8.10 1.83
CA ARG A 175 -3.71 -7.31 2.77
C ARG A 175 -2.81 -6.84 3.92
N ASP A 176 -2.93 -5.59 4.32
CA ASP A 176 -2.23 -5.09 5.51
C ASP A 176 -2.76 -5.76 6.78
N ALA A 177 -4.07 -6.02 6.84
CA ALA A 177 -4.74 -6.62 8.00
C ALA A 177 -4.33 -8.06 8.34
N TRP A 178 -3.51 -8.72 7.49
CA TRP A 178 -2.84 -9.97 7.85
C TRP A 178 -1.77 -9.78 8.91
N LEU A 179 -1.27 -8.56 9.08
CA LEU A 179 -0.46 -8.17 10.22
C LEU A 179 -1.40 -7.66 11.32
N PRO A 180 -1.49 -8.32 12.49
CA PRO A 180 -2.44 -7.94 13.54
C PRO A 180 -2.35 -6.46 13.95
N ARG A 181 -1.14 -5.89 13.94
CA ARG A 181 -0.92 -4.47 14.27
C ARG A 181 -1.65 -3.48 13.35
N TYR A 182 -2.05 -3.87 12.14
CA TYR A 182 -2.76 -3.00 11.18
C TYR A 182 -4.26 -3.30 11.06
N ARG A 183 -4.79 -4.20 11.90
CA ARG A 183 -6.24 -4.38 12.02
C ARG A 183 -6.90 -3.13 12.59
N HIS A 184 -8.19 -2.98 12.30
CA HIS A 184 -9.05 -1.90 12.80
C HIS A 184 -8.66 -0.50 12.30
N ALA A 185 -7.83 -0.42 11.26
CA ALA A 185 -7.35 0.83 10.69
C ALA A 185 -8.07 1.19 9.37
N LEU A 186 -7.85 2.42 8.90
CA LEU A 186 -7.88 2.80 7.50
C LEU A 186 -6.47 3.18 7.06
N ASN A 187 -6.17 2.96 5.79
CA ASN A 187 -4.93 3.38 5.15
C ASN A 187 -5.16 4.63 4.29
N ILE A 188 -4.12 5.44 4.13
CA ILE A 188 -4.04 6.40 3.03
C ILE A 188 -2.88 6.08 2.10
N TYR A 189 -3.05 6.45 0.83
CA TYR A 189 -2.02 6.61 -0.17
C TYR A 189 -2.13 8.03 -0.74
N LEU A 190 -1.09 8.83 -0.59
CA LEU A 190 -1.03 10.22 -1.08
C LEU A 190 0.19 10.37 -2.02
N PRO A 191 -0.03 10.70 -3.30
CA PRO A 191 1.05 10.96 -4.26
C PRO A 191 2.00 12.10 -3.85
N VAL A 192 3.29 11.82 -3.76
CA VAL A 192 4.31 12.84 -3.51
C VAL A 192 5.05 13.19 -4.81
N ALA A 193 5.44 12.19 -5.60
CA ALA A 193 6.04 12.38 -6.91
C ALA A 193 5.81 11.16 -7.82
N GLY A 194 5.77 11.38 -9.14
CA GLY A 194 5.76 10.31 -10.14
C GLY A 194 4.63 9.29 -10.05
N SER A 195 3.53 9.61 -9.36
CA SER A 195 2.31 8.79 -9.40
C SER A 195 1.51 9.11 -10.65
N THR A 196 1.28 8.10 -11.48
CA THR A 196 0.49 8.20 -12.71
C THR A 196 -0.39 6.96 -12.86
N ALA A 197 -1.23 6.92 -13.89
CA ALA A 197 -1.99 5.72 -14.24
C ALA A 197 -1.09 4.49 -14.50
N GLN A 198 0.22 4.67 -14.75
CA GLN A 198 1.18 3.59 -15.00
C GLN A 198 1.93 3.14 -13.74
N SER A 199 1.83 3.87 -12.64
CA SER A 199 2.63 3.61 -11.44
C SER A 199 1.82 3.59 -10.14
N ALA A 200 0.65 4.23 -10.09
CA ALA A 200 -0.19 4.37 -8.90
C ALA A 200 -0.51 3.04 -8.24
N LEU A 201 -0.79 3.05 -6.93
CA LEU A 201 -1.16 1.85 -6.18
C LEU A 201 -2.31 1.11 -6.90
N ALA A 202 -2.19 -0.21 -6.99
CA ALA A 202 -3.23 -1.08 -7.50
C ALA A 202 -3.96 -1.77 -6.34
N LEU A 203 -5.26 -1.97 -6.50
CA LEU A 203 -6.11 -2.67 -5.55
C LEU A 203 -7.20 -3.48 -6.26
N VAL A 204 -7.81 -4.42 -5.54
CA VAL A 204 -8.97 -5.20 -6.00
C VAL A 204 -10.22 -4.72 -5.25
N PRO A 205 -11.12 -3.97 -5.89
CA PRO A 205 -12.34 -3.45 -5.23
C PRO A 205 -13.17 -4.57 -4.60
N GLY A 206 -13.75 -4.30 -3.42
CA GLY A 206 -14.61 -5.25 -2.72
C GLY A 206 -13.90 -6.44 -2.07
N SER A 207 -12.59 -6.60 -2.29
CA SER A 207 -11.84 -7.75 -1.78
C SER A 207 -11.69 -7.78 -0.27
N HIS A 208 -11.98 -6.70 0.45
CA HIS A 208 -12.04 -6.65 1.92
C HIS A 208 -13.17 -7.49 2.51
N HIS A 209 -14.20 -7.82 1.70
CA HIS A 209 -15.29 -8.71 2.09
C HIS A 209 -15.05 -10.18 1.71
N TRP A 210 -13.92 -10.51 1.08
CA TRP A 210 -13.68 -11.90 0.69
C TRP A 210 -13.21 -12.74 1.88
N PRO A 211 -13.70 -13.99 1.99
CA PRO A 211 -13.20 -14.91 3.01
C PRO A 211 -11.72 -15.22 2.78
N GLU A 212 -11.01 -15.60 3.83
CA GLU A 212 -9.59 -16.00 3.72
C GLU A 212 -9.39 -17.20 2.77
N SER A 213 -10.39 -18.07 2.62
CA SER A 213 -10.41 -19.16 1.62
C SER A 213 -10.35 -18.69 0.16
N ALA A 214 -10.60 -17.40 -0.13
CA ALA A 214 -10.61 -16.88 -1.49
C ALA A 214 -9.21 -16.64 -2.08
N VAL A 215 -8.16 -16.69 -1.25
CA VAL A 215 -6.79 -16.35 -1.64
C VAL A 215 -5.80 -17.23 -0.88
N GLU A 216 -4.96 -17.96 -1.61
CA GLU A 216 -3.77 -18.60 -1.05
C GLU A 216 -2.68 -17.54 -0.86
N ARG A 217 -2.07 -17.51 0.33
CA ARG A 217 -1.02 -16.56 0.71
C ARG A 217 0.13 -17.25 1.42
N THR A 218 1.24 -16.55 1.59
CA THR A 218 2.30 -17.00 2.49
C THR A 218 1.84 -16.99 3.95
N ALA A 219 2.39 -17.90 4.77
CA ALA A 219 2.06 -18.03 6.20
C ALA A 219 2.54 -16.82 7.01
N GLY A 220 3.76 -16.36 6.71
CA GLY A 220 4.36 -15.14 7.24
C GLY A 220 4.68 -14.16 6.11
N GLY A 221 5.78 -13.44 6.24
CA GLY A 221 6.31 -12.60 5.15
C GLY A 221 6.53 -13.36 3.84
N ALA A 222 6.83 -12.62 2.78
CA ALA A 222 7.06 -13.16 1.45
C ALA A 222 8.42 -12.71 0.91
N ILE A 223 8.98 -13.49 0.01
CA ILE A 223 10.04 -13.05 -0.88
C ILE A 223 9.37 -12.67 -2.20
N TYR A 224 9.66 -11.47 -2.72
CA TYR A 224 9.10 -11.01 -3.98
C TYR A 224 10.23 -10.47 -4.84
N TYR A 225 10.49 -11.12 -5.98
CA TYR A 225 11.65 -10.85 -6.84
C TYR A 225 12.99 -10.81 -6.06
N GLY A 226 13.19 -11.75 -5.14
CA GLY A 226 14.40 -11.85 -4.32
C GLY A 226 14.49 -10.88 -3.13
N VAL A 227 13.52 -9.97 -2.97
CA VAL A 227 13.48 -9.02 -1.86
C VAL A 227 12.55 -9.55 -0.75
N PRO A 228 13.00 -9.59 0.52
CA PRO A 228 12.14 -10.01 1.63
C PRO A 228 11.18 -8.90 2.06
N TYR A 229 9.92 -9.26 2.20
CA TYR A 229 8.83 -8.43 2.72
C TYR A 229 8.26 -9.06 3.98
N THR A 230 7.91 -8.22 4.95
CA THR A 230 7.32 -8.69 6.23
C THR A 230 5.84 -9.02 6.11
N VAL A 231 5.16 -8.47 5.11
CA VAL A 231 3.75 -8.72 4.88
C VAL A 231 3.55 -10.03 4.11
N PRO A 232 2.55 -10.84 4.48
CA PRO A 232 2.21 -12.00 3.67
C PRO A 232 1.81 -11.60 2.25
N GLY A 233 2.28 -12.36 1.27
CA GLY A 233 2.00 -12.13 -0.15
C GLY A 233 1.00 -13.15 -0.68
N VAL A 234 0.19 -12.72 -1.64
CA VAL A 234 -0.70 -13.62 -2.40
C VAL A 234 0.14 -14.56 -3.26
N LEU A 235 -0.02 -15.86 -3.05
CA LEU A 235 0.57 -16.91 -3.89
C LEU A 235 -0.33 -17.22 -5.08
N ARG A 236 -1.62 -17.47 -4.81
CA ARG A 236 -2.61 -17.79 -5.84
C ARG A 236 -3.98 -17.27 -5.43
N PRO A 237 -4.71 -16.58 -6.32
CA PRO A 237 -6.09 -16.27 -6.05
C PRO A 237 -6.98 -17.47 -6.41
N ALA A 238 -8.07 -17.70 -5.65
CA ALA A 238 -9.04 -18.75 -5.97
C ALA A 238 -10.02 -18.33 -7.08
N ARG A 239 -9.94 -17.07 -7.53
CA ARG A 239 -10.78 -16.45 -8.57
C ARG A 239 -9.94 -15.45 -9.37
N PRO A 240 -10.34 -15.08 -10.62
CA PRO A 240 -9.69 -13.99 -11.33
C PRO A 240 -9.65 -12.71 -10.50
N LEU A 241 -8.52 -12.00 -10.54
CA LEU A 241 -8.36 -10.72 -9.87
C LEU A 241 -8.44 -9.60 -10.89
N GLU A 242 -9.39 -8.70 -10.69
CA GLU A 242 -9.54 -7.46 -11.45
C GLU A 242 -8.90 -6.33 -10.65
N LEU A 243 -7.61 -6.08 -10.90
CA LEU A 243 -6.92 -4.97 -10.26
C LEU A 243 -7.21 -3.68 -11.03
N ILE A 244 -7.46 -2.61 -10.28
CA ILE A 244 -7.56 -1.25 -10.82
C ILE A 244 -6.52 -0.37 -10.15
N ARG A 245 -6.19 0.75 -10.79
CA ARG A 245 -5.41 1.85 -10.21
C ARG A 245 -6.34 3.05 -10.03
N PRO A 246 -6.76 3.39 -8.79
CA PRO A 246 -7.59 4.57 -8.56
C PRO A 246 -6.93 5.88 -9.03
N ASN A 247 -5.60 5.90 -9.08
CA ASN A 247 -4.77 6.99 -9.61
C ASN A 247 -5.18 8.38 -9.10
N PRO A 248 -5.11 8.62 -7.77
CA PRO A 248 -5.36 9.96 -7.24
C PRO A 248 -4.38 10.96 -7.85
N GLY A 249 -4.87 12.17 -8.13
CA GLY A 249 -4.06 13.31 -8.54
C GLY A 249 -3.13 13.82 -7.43
N PRO A 250 -2.24 14.79 -7.74
CA PRO A 250 -1.29 15.36 -6.77
C PRO A 250 -1.95 15.96 -5.52
N ASP A 251 -3.16 16.48 -5.67
CA ASP A 251 -3.94 17.12 -4.61
C ASP A 251 -5.08 16.24 -4.12
N GLU A 252 -5.00 14.92 -4.34
CA GLU A 252 -6.00 13.94 -3.93
C GLU A 252 -5.36 12.87 -3.05
N VAL A 253 -6.19 12.22 -2.23
CA VAL A 253 -5.79 11.16 -1.31
C VAL A 253 -6.66 9.94 -1.56
N LEU A 254 -6.03 8.79 -1.74
CA LEU A 254 -6.73 7.50 -1.72
C LEU A 254 -6.85 7.05 -0.27
N VAL A 255 -8.08 6.95 0.24
CA VAL A 255 -8.40 6.34 1.54
C VAL A 255 -8.93 4.94 1.28
N PHE A 256 -8.41 3.93 1.98
CA PHE A 256 -8.79 2.54 1.71
C PHE A 256 -8.70 1.63 2.93
N SER A 257 -9.48 0.56 2.90
CA SER A 257 -9.49 -0.47 3.93
C SER A 257 -8.21 -1.32 3.87
N PRO A 258 -7.50 -1.58 5.00
CA PRO A 258 -6.31 -2.43 5.04
C PRO A 258 -6.63 -3.91 4.75
N TYR A 259 -7.91 -4.26 4.67
CA TYR A 259 -8.41 -5.59 4.33
C TYR A 259 -8.55 -5.79 2.81
N LEU A 260 -8.45 -4.72 2.01
CA LEU A 260 -8.39 -4.85 0.56
C LEU A 260 -7.07 -5.51 0.13
N LEU A 261 -7.16 -6.37 -0.88
CA LEU A 261 -6.01 -6.77 -1.66
C LEU A 261 -5.47 -5.55 -2.41
N HIS A 262 -4.20 -5.23 -2.17
CA HIS A 262 -3.50 -4.12 -2.81
C HIS A 262 -2.00 -4.41 -2.90
N GLY A 263 -1.28 -3.64 -3.73
CA GLY A 263 0.12 -3.89 -4.04
C GLY A 263 0.28 -4.52 -5.42
N GLY A 264 1.43 -5.14 -5.70
CA GLY A 264 1.78 -5.67 -7.03
C GLY A 264 1.93 -4.61 -8.13
N ALA A 265 1.79 -3.32 -7.78
CA ALA A 265 1.79 -2.20 -8.69
C ALA A 265 3.21 -1.82 -9.09
N ALA A 266 3.72 -2.46 -10.14
CA ALA A 266 4.97 -2.07 -10.78
C ALA A 266 4.91 -0.62 -11.25
N ASN A 267 6.05 0.06 -11.20
CA ASN A 267 6.19 1.39 -11.77
C ASN A 267 6.57 1.26 -13.25
N LEU A 268 5.58 1.46 -14.12
CA LEU A 268 5.74 1.39 -15.58
C LEU A 268 5.97 2.77 -16.21
N ASN A 269 6.17 3.82 -15.41
CA ASN A 269 6.62 5.09 -15.95
C ASN A 269 7.96 4.90 -16.67
N PRO A 270 8.20 5.59 -17.80
CA PRO A 270 9.46 5.47 -18.52
C PRO A 270 10.66 6.06 -17.75
N ASP A 271 10.44 7.13 -16.97
CA ASP A 271 11.53 7.95 -16.43
C ASP A 271 11.11 8.75 -15.17
N ALA A 272 10.29 8.15 -14.31
CA ALA A 272 9.86 8.79 -13.07
C ALA A 272 9.68 7.78 -11.94
N THR A 273 10.38 7.99 -10.83
CA THR A 273 10.18 7.26 -9.58
C THR A 273 8.85 7.65 -8.95
N ARG A 274 8.07 6.65 -8.55
CA ARG A 274 6.86 6.86 -7.74
C ARG A 274 7.26 7.01 -6.28
N VAL A 275 6.90 8.14 -5.68
CA VAL A 275 7.01 8.40 -4.25
C VAL A 275 5.62 8.68 -3.69
N SER A 276 5.26 8.02 -2.59
CA SER A 276 3.96 8.22 -1.93
C SER A 276 4.08 8.20 -0.42
N LEU A 277 3.28 9.05 0.23
CA LEU A 277 3.03 8.97 1.66
C LEU A 277 2.01 7.87 1.94
N GLU A 278 2.32 7.00 2.90
CA GLU A 278 1.40 6.02 3.47
C GLU A 278 1.28 6.24 4.98
N MET A 279 0.05 6.28 5.46
CA MET A 279 -0.28 6.38 6.89
C MET A 279 -1.48 5.49 7.21
N ARG A 280 -1.62 5.18 8.49
CA ARG A 280 -2.73 4.38 9.03
C ARG A 280 -3.45 5.15 10.12
N PHE A 281 -4.76 4.96 10.20
CA PHE A 281 -5.67 5.70 11.08
C PHE A 281 -6.60 4.74 11.80
N TRP A 282 -6.69 4.84 13.11
CA TRP A 282 -7.57 4.03 13.96
C TRP A 282 -8.67 4.90 14.57
N ARG A 283 -9.69 4.27 15.16
CA ARG A 283 -10.72 4.99 15.94
C ARG A 283 -10.03 5.90 16.98
N ALA A 284 -10.46 7.17 17.03
CA ALA A 284 -9.94 8.16 17.98
C ALA A 284 -10.21 7.76 19.43
#